data_AF-A0AAJ4A410-F1
#
_entry.id   AF-A0AAJ4A410-F1
#
_cell.length_a   1.000
_cell.length_b   1.000
_cell.length_c   1.000
_cell.angle_alpha   90.00
_cell.angle_beta   90.00
_cell.angle_gamma   90.00
#
_symmetry.space_group_name_H-M   'P 1'
#
loop_
_entity.id
_entity.type
_entity.pdbx_description
1 polymer ?
#
loop_
_entity_poly.entity_id
_entity_poly.type
_entity_poly.pdbx_seq_one_letter_code
_entity_poly.pdbx_strand_id
1 'polypeptide(L)'
;MSKDSITKQKVNFKVFRFNADEDYLPYYENYTMDVTSEEVVLDILNRIKWDHDGSFSYRRSCRHGICGACAIKVNGRSTLACKESMSTMVEYFGNDLTIEPLNTKRAVKDMIIDKADFWEKHAAVTPYLVADVDECPSCENLVSPHDAEELDEADLCIQCGACHYACPVVEINSDFFGPAAFAAAYRFEADIRDNDGERLSNVNEEKQGVWDCVKCFECAEVCPKDINPIAKITKLHQMAFKKGVAKNNVATRHAVGFLHSIKKHGVLDEGGLVLYSEGPSIVKHIPVALQMYRKGKIIMPWNMPKSDNLDEIQKLVKSSSTVKF
;
A
#
# COMPACT_ATOMS: atom_id res chain seq x y z
N MET A 1 2.07 -37.66 -15.62
CA MET A 1 1.03 -36.63 -15.48
C MET A 1 -0.14 -37.30 -14.78
N SER A 2 -0.31 -37.03 -13.48
CA SER A 2 -1.44 -37.55 -12.72
C SER A 2 -2.73 -37.10 -13.40
N LYS A 3 -3.69 -38.01 -13.56
CA LYS A 3 -5.07 -37.66 -13.91
C LYS A 3 -5.70 -37.07 -12.66
N ASP A 4 -5.38 -35.83 -12.34
CA ASP A 4 -6.08 -35.14 -11.26
C ASP A 4 -7.51 -34.92 -11.75
N SER A 5 -8.45 -35.64 -11.13
CA SER A 5 -9.87 -35.52 -11.45
C SER A 5 -10.32 -34.11 -11.15
N ILE A 6 -10.86 -33.40 -12.15
CA ILE A 6 -11.51 -32.09 -11.95
C ILE A 6 -12.57 -32.27 -10.85
N THR A 7 -12.32 -31.67 -9.69
CA THR A 7 -13.24 -31.76 -8.57
C THR A 7 -14.35 -30.73 -8.77
N LYS A 8 -15.58 -31.12 -8.41
CA LYS A 8 -16.74 -30.25 -8.40
C LYS A 8 -17.23 -30.10 -6.98
N GLN A 9 -17.50 -28.87 -6.59
CA GLN A 9 -18.07 -28.56 -5.29
C GLN A 9 -19.10 -27.45 -5.41
N LYS A 10 -20.10 -27.51 -4.55
CA LYS A 10 -21.18 -26.53 -4.50
C LYS A 10 -20.75 -25.35 -3.64
N VAL A 11 -20.75 -24.15 -4.22
CA VAL A 11 -20.30 -22.91 -3.56
C VAL A 11 -21.45 -21.90 -3.57
N ASN A 12 -21.61 -21.19 -2.46
CA ASN A 12 -22.56 -20.10 -2.29
C ASN A 12 -21.84 -18.76 -2.48
N PHE A 13 -22.38 -17.91 -3.34
CA PHE A 13 -21.85 -16.60 -3.66
C PHE A 13 -22.84 -15.53 -3.20
N LYS A 14 -22.42 -14.69 -2.27
CA LYS A 14 -23.12 -13.46 -1.89
C LYS A 14 -22.52 -12.30 -2.69
N VAL A 15 -23.20 -11.88 -3.75
CA VAL A 15 -22.67 -10.94 -4.74
C VAL A 15 -23.25 -9.55 -4.49
N PHE A 16 -22.39 -8.56 -4.33
CA PHE A 16 -22.78 -7.16 -4.20
C PHE A 16 -23.44 -6.65 -5.50
N ARG A 17 -24.60 -6.01 -5.35
CA ARG A 17 -25.39 -5.40 -6.41
C ARG A 17 -25.67 -3.94 -6.08
N PHE A 18 -25.51 -3.08 -7.08
CA PHE A 18 -25.82 -1.66 -6.98
C PHE A 18 -25.87 -1.03 -8.36
N ASN A 19 -26.81 -0.13 -8.60
CA ASN A 19 -26.85 0.74 -9.76
C ASN A 19 -27.10 2.18 -9.29
N ALA A 20 -26.09 3.05 -9.40
CA ALA A 20 -26.17 4.43 -8.92
C ALA A 20 -27.32 5.26 -9.54
N ASP A 21 -27.80 4.87 -10.73
CA ASP A 21 -28.89 5.55 -11.42
C ASP A 21 -30.29 5.12 -10.96
N GLU A 22 -30.42 3.96 -10.32
CA GLU A 22 -31.71 3.32 -10.02
C GLU A 22 -31.90 2.97 -8.54
N ASP A 23 -30.83 2.51 -7.87
CA ASP A 23 -30.89 1.97 -6.52
C ASP A 23 -30.66 3.03 -5.46
N TYR A 24 -31.49 3.02 -4.41
CA TYR A 24 -31.28 3.87 -3.24
C TYR A 24 -30.15 3.36 -2.33
N LEU A 25 -30.01 2.04 -2.17
CA LEU A 25 -28.99 1.41 -1.34
C LEU A 25 -28.47 0.13 -2.02
N PRO A 26 -27.19 -0.22 -1.83
CA PRO A 26 -26.67 -1.49 -2.31
C PRO A 26 -27.34 -2.66 -1.59
N TYR A 27 -27.41 -3.78 -2.30
CA TYR A 27 -27.95 -5.03 -1.78
C TYR A 27 -27.07 -6.21 -2.21
N TYR A 28 -27.38 -7.40 -1.71
CA TYR A 28 -26.68 -8.61 -2.09
C TYR A 28 -27.65 -9.63 -2.64
N GLU A 29 -27.22 -10.30 -3.70
CA GLU A 29 -27.92 -11.46 -4.24
C GLU A 29 -27.10 -12.72 -4.00
N ASN A 30 -27.81 -13.82 -3.77
CA ASN A 30 -27.18 -15.11 -3.49
C ASN A 30 -27.29 -16.01 -4.70
N TYR A 31 -26.15 -16.56 -5.13
CA TYR A 31 -26.05 -17.54 -6.20
C TYR A 31 -25.42 -18.80 -5.64
N THR A 32 -26.06 -19.94 -5.88
CA THR A 32 -25.46 -21.23 -5.52
C THR A 32 -25.19 -22.01 -6.79
N MET A 33 -23.95 -22.40 -7.02
CA MET A 33 -23.55 -23.09 -8.23
C MET A 33 -22.47 -24.14 -7.98
N ASP A 34 -22.45 -25.16 -8.83
CA ASP A 34 -21.34 -26.11 -8.87
C ASP A 34 -20.15 -25.46 -9.57
N VAL A 35 -19.01 -25.48 -8.87
CA VAL A 35 -17.75 -24.87 -9.28
C VAL A 35 -16.70 -25.95 -9.42
N THR A 36 -15.93 -25.87 -10.50
CA THR A 36 -14.82 -26.78 -10.76
C THR A 36 -13.50 -26.24 -10.21
N SER A 37 -12.54 -27.14 -9.93
CA SER A 37 -11.20 -26.76 -9.48
C SER A 37 -10.37 -25.96 -10.50
N GLU A 38 -10.81 -25.90 -11.76
CA GLU A 38 -10.12 -25.17 -12.84
C GLU A 38 -10.72 -23.78 -13.09
N GLU A 39 -11.89 -23.48 -12.53
CA GLU A 39 -12.52 -22.17 -12.68
C GLU A 39 -11.79 -21.13 -11.84
N VAL A 40 -11.69 -19.92 -12.40
CA VAL A 40 -11.26 -18.72 -11.67
C VAL A 40 -12.47 -17.88 -11.27
N VAL A 41 -12.29 -16.94 -10.36
CA VAL A 41 -13.36 -16.02 -9.91
C VAL A 41 -14.01 -15.29 -11.09
N LEU A 42 -13.25 -14.96 -12.15
CA LEU A 42 -13.79 -14.34 -13.36
C LEU A 42 -14.79 -15.25 -14.09
N ASP A 43 -14.60 -16.57 -14.09
CA ASP A 43 -15.55 -17.49 -14.72
C ASP A 43 -16.87 -17.48 -13.95
N ILE A 44 -16.83 -17.34 -12.62
CA ILE A 44 -18.04 -17.15 -11.80
C ILE A 44 -18.75 -15.83 -12.16
N LEU A 45 -18.02 -14.72 -12.28
CA LEU A 45 -18.61 -13.45 -12.73
C LEU A 45 -19.23 -13.55 -14.13
N ASN A 46 -18.60 -14.30 -15.03
CA ASN A 46 -19.12 -14.56 -16.36
C ASN A 46 -20.44 -15.34 -16.29
N ARG A 47 -20.50 -16.43 -15.51
CA ARG A 47 -21.70 -17.26 -15.33
C ARG A 47 -22.85 -16.47 -14.70
N ILE A 48 -22.57 -15.67 -13.66
CA ILE A 48 -23.58 -14.76 -13.07
C ILE A 48 -24.18 -13.88 -14.17
N LYS A 49 -23.34 -13.24 -15.00
CA LYS A 49 -23.84 -12.36 -16.06
C LYS A 49 -24.56 -13.08 -17.20
N TRP A 50 -24.04 -14.21 -17.65
CA TRP A 50 -24.50 -14.88 -18.88
C TRP A 50 -25.68 -15.80 -18.64
N ASP A 51 -25.69 -16.50 -17.51
CA ASP A 51 -26.63 -17.59 -17.26
C ASP A 51 -27.74 -17.17 -16.28
N HIS A 52 -27.50 -16.14 -15.45
CA HIS A 52 -28.43 -15.74 -14.39
C HIS A 52 -28.99 -14.32 -14.55
N ASP A 53 -28.14 -13.29 -14.70
CA ASP A 53 -28.57 -11.90 -14.79
C ASP A 53 -27.69 -11.06 -15.75
N GLY A 54 -28.23 -10.77 -16.93
CA GLY A 54 -27.59 -9.96 -17.95
C GLY A 54 -27.28 -8.51 -17.54
N SER A 55 -27.94 -7.98 -16.50
CA SER A 55 -27.71 -6.61 -16.00
C SER A 55 -26.44 -6.48 -15.16
N PHE A 56 -25.94 -7.60 -14.60
CA PHE A 56 -24.73 -7.62 -13.77
C PHE A 56 -23.50 -7.09 -14.52
N SER A 57 -22.76 -6.18 -13.90
CA SER A 57 -21.69 -5.42 -14.56
C SER A 57 -20.35 -5.50 -13.82
N TYR A 58 -19.28 -5.75 -14.58
CA TYR A 58 -17.92 -5.81 -14.06
C TYR A 58 -16.91 -5.53 -15.18
N ARG A 59 -15.69 -5.13 -14.81
CA ARG A 59 -14.60 -4.87 -15.76
C ARG A 59 -13.77 -6.13 -15.97
N ARG A 60 -13.49 -6.46 -17.24
CA ARG A 60 -12.54 -7.50 -17.66
C ARG A 60 -11.93 -7.15 -19.01
N SER A 61 -10.75 -7.71 -19.29
CA SER A 61 -10.10 -7.57 -20.60
C SER A 61 -9.18 -8.74 -20.89
N CYS A 62 -7.97 -8.77 -20.33
CA CYS A 62 -6.93 -9.69 -20.80
C CYS A 62 -7.16 -11.17 -20.47
N ARG A 63 -7.83 -11.53 -19.36
CA ARG A 63 -7.96 -12.90 -18.83
C ARG A 63 -6.65 -13.62 -18.39
N HIS A 64 -5.49 -12.99 -18.47
CA HIS A 64 -4.20 -13.63 -18.10
C HIS A 64 -3.42 -12.87 -17.00
N GLY A 65 -4.13 -12.09 -16.17
CA GLY A 65 -3.55 -11.47 -14.97
C GLY A 65 -2.65 -10.25 -15.17
N ILE A 66 -2.74 -9.55 -16.32
CA ILE A 66 -1.81 -8.44 -16.64
C ILE A 66 -2.46 -7.06 -16.81
N CYS A 67 -3.70 -6.94 -17.31
CA CYS A 67 -4.29 -5.61 -17.58
C CYS A 67 -4.81 -4.86 -16.35
N GLY A 68 -4.90 -5.53 -15.19
CA GLY A 68 -5.41 -4.93 -13.95
C GLY A 68 -6.92 -4.60 -13.89
N ALA A 69 -7.68 -4.83 -14.96
CA ALA A 69 -9.09 -4.39 -15.06
C ALA A 69 -10.08 -5.14 -14.15
N CYS A 70 -9.80 -6.40 -13.81
CA CYS A 70 -10.72 -7.29 -13.09
C CYS A 70 -10.43 -7.40 -11.59
N ALA A 71 -9.86 -6.35 -11.00
CA ALA A 71 -9.59 -6.31 -9.58
C ALA A 71 -10.91 -6.12 -8.79
N ILE A 72 -11.16 -7.00 -7.81
CA ILE A 72 -12.36 -7.03 -6.95
C ILE A 72 -11.97 -7.51 -5.54
N LYS A 73 -12.93 -7.63 -4.63
CA LYS A 73 -12.78 -8.25 -3.32
C LYS A 73 -13.54 -9.58 -3.23
N VAL A 74 -12.90 -10.58 -2.63
CA VAL A 74 -13.54 -11.84 -2.20
C VAL A 74 -13.33 -11.99 -0.71
N ASN A 75 -14.41 -12.05 0.07
CA ASN A 75 -14.40 -12.03 1.54
C ASN A 75 -13.50 -10.92 2.12
N GLY A 76 -13.60 -9.72 1.54
CA GLY A 76 -12.82 -8.54 1.94
C GLY A 76 -11.38 -8.49 1.40
N ARG A 77 -10.81 -9.61 0.94
CA ARG A 77 -9.47 -9.65 0.35
C ARG A 77 -9.49 -9.19 -1.10
N SER A 78 -8.64 -8.21 -1.45
CA SER A 78 -8.52 -7.76 -2.84
C SER A 78 -7.76 -8.79 -3.68
N THR A 79 -8.27 -9.10 -4.87
CA THR A 79 -7.65 -10.04 -5.83
C THR A 79 -7.95 -9.65 -7.28
N LEU A 80 -7.27 -10.28 -8.24
CA LEU A 80 -7.66 -10.25 -9.65
C LEU A 80 -8.56 -11.44 -9.97
N ALA A 81 -9.80 -11.16 -10.39
CA ALA A 81 -10.78 -12.20 -10.67
C ALA A 81 -10.26 -13.24 -11.69
N CYS A 82 -9.45 -12.83 -12.66
CA CYS A 82 -8.93 -13.75 -13.68
C CYS A 82 -7.68 -14.54 -13.27
N LYS A 83 -7.05 -14.21 -12.13
CA LYS A 83 -5.85 -14.91 -11.63
C LYS A 83 -6.23 -15.87 -10.50
N GLU A 84 -7.21 -15.48 -9.70
CA GLU A 84 -7.58 -16.20 -8.48
C GLU A 84 -8.41 -17.44 -8.79
N SER A 85 -7.87 -18.60 -8.41
CA SER A 85 -8.55 -19.88 -8.57
C SER A 85 -9.67 -20.04 -7.55
N MET A 86 -10.77 -20.67 -7.98
CA MET A 86 -11.84 -21.05 -7.07
C MET A 86 -11.41 -22.11 -6.05
N SER A 87 -10.44 -22.98 -6.39
CA SER A 87 -9.87 -23.92 -5.42
C SER A 87 -9.20 -23.19 -4.26
N THR A 88 -8.40 -22.17 -4.56
CA THR A 88 -7.70 -21.34 -3.57
C THR A 88 -8.69 -20.52 -2.73
N MET A 89 -9.72 -19.94 -3.34
CA MET A 89 -10.75 -19.20 -2.59
C MET A 89 -11.49 -20.09 -1.59
N VAL A 90 -11.88 -21.30 -2.02
CA VAL A 90 -12.59 -22.23 -1.14
C VAL A 90 -11.68 -22.80 -0.04
N GLU A 91 -10.40 -23.03 -0.34
CA GLU A 91 -9.43 -23.42 0.69
C GLU A 91 -9.29 -22.35 1.79
N TYR A 92 -9.23 -21.08 1.41
CA TYR A 92 -9.06 -19.99 2.37
C TYR A 92 -10.33 -19.62 3.14
N PHE A 93 -11.48 -19.66 2.48
CA PHE A 93 -12.71 -19.07 3.01
C PHE A 93 -13.87 -20.04 3.14
N GLY A 94 -13.72 -21.30 2.71
CA GLY A 94 -14.79 -22.28 2.64
C GLY A 94 -15.75 -22.03 1.47
N ASN A 95 -16.94 -22.62 1.56
CA ASN A 95 -17.92 -22.62 0.47
C ASN A 95 -18.82 -21.38 0.42
N ASP A 96 -18.67 -20.44 1.36
CA ASP A 96 -19.47 -19.23 1.44
C ASP A 96 -18.61 -18.01 1.10
N LEU A 97 -18.73 -17.53 -0.14
CA LEU A 97 -17.91 -16.46 -0.68
C LEU A 97 -18.74 -15.22 -0.93
N THR A 98 -18.27 -14.08 -0.47
CA THR A 98 -18.85 -12.75 -0.69
C THR A 98 -18.00 -12.03 -1.72
N ILE A 99 -18.61 -11.62 -2.82
CA ILE A 99 -17.94 -10.92 -3.92
C ILE A 99 -18.36 -9.46 -3.91
N GLU A 100 -17.38 -8.57 -3.84
CA GLU A 100 -17.58 -7.12 -3.72
C GLU A 100 -16.67 -6.35 -4.69
N PRO A 101 -17.06 -5.13 -5.10
CA PRO A 101 -16.13 -4.21 -5.73
C PRO A 101 -14.94 -3.92 -4.81
N LEU A 102 -13.83 -3.42 -5.37
CA LEU A 102 -12.67 -2.99 -4.57
C LEU A 102 -13.03 -1.99 -3.45
N ASN A 103 -14.03 -1.15 -3.69
CA ASN A 103 -14.57 -0.22 -2.70
C ASN A 103 -16.07 -0.04 -2.92
N THR A 104 -16.88 -0.50 -1.96
CA THR A 104 -18.35 -0.42 -2.02
C THR A 104 -18.87 1.02 -1.97
N LYS A 105 -18.19 1.93 -1.27
CA LYS A 105 -18.55 3.36 -1.20
C LYS A 105 -18.33 4.10 -2.52
N ARG A 106 -17.47 3.56 -3.40
CA ARG A 106 -17.16 4.12 -4.73
C ARG A 106 -17.85 3.35 -5.87
N ALA A 107 -18.76 2.41 -5.56
CA ALA A 107 -19.45 1.63 -6.57
C ALA A 107 -20.34 2.53 -7.44
N VAL A 108 -20.19 2.41 -8.76
CA VAL A 108 -21.05 3.06 -9.76
C VAL A 108 -22.09 2.06 -10.25
N LYS A 109 -21.65 0.83 -10.56
CA LYS A 109 -22.53 -0.27 -10.92
C LYS A 109 -21.89 -1.63 -10.59
N ASP A 110 -22.49 -2.37 -9.67
CA ASP A 110 -22.04 -3.69 -9.21
C ASP A 110 -20.53 -3.71 -8.87
N MET A 111 -19.70 -4.39 -9.66
CA MET A 111 -18.25 -4.48 -9.44
C MET A 111 -17.47 -3.29 -10.00
N ILE A 112 -18.14 -2.36 -10.70
CA ILE A 112 -17.53 -1.19 -11.30
C ILE A 112 -17.48 -0.06 -10.28
N ILE A 113 -16.28 0.37 -9.94
CA ILE A 113 -16.05 1.56 -9.11
C ILE A 113 -15.59 2.74 -9.95
N ASP A 114 -15.90 3.94 -9.45
CA ASP A 114 -15.19 5.15 -9.84
C ASP A 114 -13.73 5.07 -9.33
N LYS A 115 -12.77 5.35 -10.22
CA LYS A 115 -11.32 5.34 -9.94
C LYS A 115 -10.68 6.73 -10.12
N ALA A 116 -11.47 7.81 -10.14
CA ALA A 116 -10.94 9.16 -10.33
C ALA A 116 -9.83 9.50 -9.31
N ASP A 117 -10.05 9.23 -8.01
CA ASP A 117 -9.06 9.51 -6.96
C ASP A 117 -7.73 8.75 -7.18
N PHE A 118 -7.82 7.50 -7.62
CA PHE A 118 -6.65 6.68 -7.91
C PHE A 118 -5.81 7.30 -9.03
N TRP A 119 -6.46 7.78 -10.10
CA TRP A 119 -5.76 8.39 -11.23
C TRP A 119 -5.24 9.79 -10.92
N GLU A 120 -5.98 10.59 -10.16
CA GLU A 120 -5.54 11.90 -9.68
C GLU A 120 -4.27 11.77 -8.83
N LYS A 121 -4.25 10.82 -7.88
CA LYS A 121 -3.08 10.54 -7.04
C LYS A 121 -1.90 9.97 -7.83
N HIS A 122 -2.17 9.14 -8.84
CA HIS A 122 -1.14 8.66 -9.75
C HIS A 122 -0.52 9.80 -10.56
N ALA A 123 -1.34 10.71 -11.09
CA ALA A 123 -0.86 11.87 -11.84
C ALA A 123 -0.10 12.86 -10.95
N ALA A 124 -0.51 13.02 -9.69
CA ALA A 124 0.10 13.95 -8.74
C ALA A 124 1.57 13.63 -8.41
N VAL A 125 2.03 12.40 -8.66
CA VAL A 125 3.43 12.00 -8.42
C VAL A 125 4.33 12.09 -9.64
N THR A 126 3.91 12.80 -10.70
CA THR A 126 4.68 12.98 -11.94
C THR A 126 5.19 11.64 -12.48
N PRO A 127 4.29 10.71 -12.88
CA PRO A 127 4.62 9.31 -13.17
C PRO A 127 5.20 9.14 -14.59
N TYR A 128 6.17 9.98 -14.95
CA TYR A 128 6.88 9.96 -16.22
C TYR A 128 8.32 10.45 -16.01
N LEU A 129 9.17 10.13 -16.98
CA LEU A 129 10.58 10.52 -16.95
C LEU A 129 10.70 12.02 -17.17
N VAL A 130 11.34 12.73 -16.23
CA VAL A 130 11.68 14.15 -16.38
C VAL A 130 13.17 14.25 -16.63
N ALA A 131 13.55 14.60 -17.86
CA ALA A 131 14.95 14.77 -18.25
C ALA A 131 15.06 15.75 -19.42
N ASP A 132 16.24 16.35 -19.58
CA ASP A 132 16.58 17.07 -20.79
C ASP A 132 16.87 16.03 -21.89
N VAL A 133 15.92 15.85 -22.80
CA VAL A 133 15.99 14.85 -23.87
C VAL A 133 16.15 15.55 -25.21
N ASP A 134 17.11 15.10 -26.02
CA ASP A 134 17.19 15.48 -27.43
C ASP A 134 15.97 14.91 -28.17
N GLU A 135 15.25 15.72 -28.94
CA GLU A 135 14.08 15.29 -29.71
C GLU A 135 14.43 14.21 -30.75
N CYS A 136 15.67 14.21 -31.25
CA CYS A 136 16.16 13.28 -32.27
C CYS A 136 17.49 12.63 -31.86
N PRO A 137 17.51 11.79 -30.81
CA PRO A 137 18.76 11.24 -30.30
C PRO A 137 19.32 10.19 -31.28
N SER A 138 20.64 10.16 -31.45
CA SER A 138 21.31 9.18 -32.33
C SER A 138 21.35 7.76 -31.75
N CYS A 139 21.12 7.61 -30.44
CA CYS A 139 21.13 6.33 -29.72
C CYS A 139 20.28 6.40 -28.45
N GLU A 140 20.01 5.25 -27.84
CA GLU A 140 19.29 5.13 -26.58
C GLU A 140 20.12 5.57 -25.36
N ASN A 141 19.43 5.84 -24.24
CA ASN A 141 20.07 6.07 -22.95
C ASN A 141 20.67 4.77 -22.42
N LEU A 142 21.98 4.79 -22.11
CA LEU A 142 22.67 3.65 -21.55
C LEU A 142 22.34 3.49 -20.06
N VAL A 143 21.84 2.31 -19.68
CA VAL A 143 21.53 1.93 -18.30
C VAL A 143 22.20 0.59 -18.02
N SER A 144 22.95 0.48 -16.94
CA SER A 144 23.57 -0.79 -16.57
C SER A 144 22.52 -1.77 -15.99
N PRO A 145 22.74 -3.10 -16.05
CA PRO A 145 21.84 -4.05 -15.39
C PRO A 145 21.65 -3.77 -13.90
N HIS A 146 22.71 -3.33 -13.22
CA HIS A 146 22.65 -2.96 -11.81
C HIS A 146 21.72 -1.77 -11.55
N ASP A 147 21.81 -0.71 -12.36
CA ASP A 147 20.93 0.45 -12.24
C ASP A 147 19.47 0.12 -12.59
N ALA A 148 19.26 -0.81 -13.53
CA ALA A 148 17.92 -1.29 -13.86
C ALA A 148 17.30 -2.12 -12.72
N GLU A 149 18.11 -2.90 -11.99
CA GLU A 149 17.66 -3.67 -10.82
C GLU A 149 17.22 -2.77 -9.65
N GLU A 150 17.75 -1.55 -9.53
CA GLU A 150 17.35 -0.59 -8.49
C GLU A 150 15.87 -0.13 -8.61
N LEU A 151 15.26 -0.27 -9.79
CA LEU A 151 13.82 -0.07 -9.98
C LEU A 151 12.99 -1.05 -9.14
N ASP A 152 13.59 -2.17 -8.75
CA ASP A 152 13.10 -3.08 -7.72
C ASP A 152 11.63 -3.46 -7.96
N GLU A 153 11.31 -3.93 -9.17
CA GLU A 153 9.96 -4.38 -9.59
C GLU A 153 8.86 -3.31 -9.61
N ALA A 154 9.17 -2.04 -9.28
CA ALA A 154 8.17 -0.99 -9.21
C ALA A 154 7.55 -0.66 -10.58
N ASP A 155 8.28 -0.95 -11.66
CA ASP A 155 7.87 -0.85 -13.06
C ASP A 155 6.86 -1.93 -13.49
N LEU A 156 6.75 -3.03 -12.73
CA LEU A 156 5.81 -4.12 -13.03
C LEU A 156 4.35 -3.81 -12.61
N CYS A 157 4.11 -2.63 -12.02
CA CYS A 157 2.79 -2.26 -11.51
C CYS A 157 1.77 -2.10 -12.65
N ILE A 158 0.73 -2.94 -12.63
CA ILE A 158 -0.33 -2.97 -13.64
C ILE A 158 -1.50 -2.00 -13.36
N GLN A 159 -1.34 -1.09 -12.38
CA GLN A 159 -2.35 -0.08 -12.02
C GLN A 159 -3.76 -0.63 -11.71
N CYS A 160 -3.83 -1.85 -11.18
CA CYS A 160 -5.10 -2.51 -10.87
C CYS A 160 -5.90 -1.79 -9.76
N GLY A 161 -5.20 -1.17 -8.81
CA GLY A 161 -5.79 -0.47 -7.66
C GLY A 161 -6.05 -1.34 -6.42
N ALA A 162 -5.72 -2.64 -6.46
CA ALA A 162 -5.93 -3.55 -5.32
C ALA A 162 -5.27 -3.04 -4.02
N CYS A 163 -3.99 -2.68 -4.07
CA CYS A 163 -3.28 -2.14 -2.92
C CYS A 163 -3.83 -0.80 -2.42
N HIS A 164 -4.33 0.03 -3.33
CA HIS A 164 -4.87 1.35 -3.02
C HIS A 164 -6.16 1.25 -2.20
N TYR A 165 -7.12 0.45 -2.67
CA TYR A 165 -8.42 0.28 -2.03
C TYR A 165 -8.45 -0.78 -0.91
N ALA A 166 -7.34 -1.48 -0.70
CA ALA A 166 -7.11 -2.29 0.50
C ALA A 166 -6.46 -1.47 1.64
N CYS A 167 -5.83 -0.32 1.33
CA CYS A 167 -5.12 0.46 2.32
C CYS A 167 -6.11 1.18 3.27
N PRO A 168 -6.04 0.93 4.59
CA PRO A 168 -6.94 1.58 5.55
C PRO A 168 -6.67 3.09 5.66
N VAL A 169 -5.44 3.53 5.40
CA VAL A 169 -5.08 4.96 5.43
C VAL A 169 -5.80 5.72 4.31
N VAL A 170 -5.88 5.14 3.11
CA VAL A 170 -6.62 5.72 1.98
C VAL A 170 -8.12 5.85 2.31
N GLU A 171 -8.68 4.93 3.10
CA GLU A 171 -10.09 5.00 3.51
C GLU A 171 -10.37 6.14 4.49
N ILE A 172 -9.46 6.41 5.43
CA ILE A 172 -9.66 7.44 6.46
C ILE A 172 -9.12 8.82 6.07
N ASN A 173 -8.17 8.87 5.14
CA ASN A 173 -7.49 10.08 4.70
C ASN A 173 -7.48 10.14 3.17
N SER A 174 -8.37 10.97 2.62
CA SER A 174 -8.49 11.17 1.18
C SER A 174 -7.24 11.75 0.54
N ASP A 175 -6.44 12.49 1.29
CA ASP A 175 -5.29 13.24 0.76
C ASP A 175 -4.04 12.35 0.64
N PHE A 176 -4.02 11.21 1.34
CA PHE A 176 -2.93 10.24 1.25
C PHE A 176 -2.83 9.66 -0.16
N PHE A 177 -1.65 9.78 -0.79
CA PHE A 177 -1.43 9.34 -2.18
C PHE A 177 -1.70 7.84 -2.38
N GLY A 178 -1.42 7.03 -1.37
CA GLY A 178 -1.66 5.59 -1.41
C GLY A 178 -0.52 4.78 -2.06
N PRO A 179 -0.49 3.46 -1.82
CA PRO A 179 0.65 2.61 -2.13
C PRO A 179 0.99 2.52 -3.63
N ALA A 180 -0.01 2.56 -4.51
CA ALA A 180 0.23 2.51 -5.96
C ALA A 180 0.94 3.76 -6.47
N ALA A 181 0.54 4.94 -5.98
CA ALA A 181 1.17 6.21 -6.34
C ALA A 181 2.61 6.27 -5.78
N PHE A 182 2.85 5.82 -4.54
CA PHE A 182 4.24 5.76 -4.03
C PHE A 182 5.12 4.77 -4.78
N ALA A 183 4.59 3.62 -5.22
CA ALA A 183 5.35 2.70 -6.06
C ALA A 183 5.72 3.34 -7.41
N ALA A 184 4.78 4.07 -8.03
CA ALA A 184 5.07 4.84 -9.24
C ALA A 184 6.10 5.95 -9.01
N ALA A 185 5.99 6.68 -7.91
CA ALA A 185 6.94 7.72 -7.54
C ALA A 185 8.35 7.15 -7.36
N TYR A 186 8.47 6.04 -6.62
CA TYR A 186 9.74 5.33 -6.44
C TYR A 186 10.33 4.85 -7.76
N ARG A 187 9.52 4.31 -8.67
CA ARG A 187 9.99 3.84 -9.99
C ARG A 187 10.72 4.93 -10.77
N PHE A 188 10.29 6.19 -10.69
CA PHE A 188 10.98 7.28 -11.38
C PHE A 188 12.11 7.86 -10.55
N GLU A 189 11.91 8.00 -9.24
CA GLU A 189 12.93 8.53 -8.32
C GLU A 189 14.21 7.65 -8.24
N ALA A 190 14.07 6.34 -8.46
CA ALA A 190 15.17 5.38 -8.51
C ALA A 190 15.82 5.25 -9.90
N ASP A 191 15.20 5.80 -10.95
CA ASP A 191 15.71 5.70 -12.32
C ASP A 191 16.82 6.72 -12.55
N ILE A 192 18.02 6.25 -12.89
CA ILE A 192 19.19 7.11 -13.12
C ILE A 192 19.03 8.11 -14.29
N ARG A 193 18.04 7.88 -15.15
CA ARG A 193 17.73 8.77 -16.28
C ARG A 193 16.85 9.95 -15.86
N ASP A 194 16.23 9.89 -14.68
CA ASP A 194 15.29 10.90 -14.20
C ASP A 194 16.03 12.00 -13.43
N ASN A 195 15.76 13.25 -13.79
CA ASN A 195 16.33 14.46 -13.22
C ASN A 195 15.27 15.28 -12.47
N ASP A 196 14.13 14.70 -12.11
CA ASP A 196 13.09 15.42 -11.38
C ASP A 196 13.60 15.86 -9.99
N GLY A 197 13.40 17.13 -9.66
CA GLY A 197 13.82 17.71 -8.39
C GLY A 197 12.71 17.84 -7.34
N GLU A 198 11.45 17.57 -7.69
CA GLU A 198 10.28 17.97 -6.88
C GLU A 198 9.47 16.77 -6.37
N ARG A 199 9.47 15.65 -7.10
CA ARG A 199 8.69 14.43 -6.84
C ARG A 199 8.97 13.90 -5.44
N LEU A 200 10.24 13.78 -5.06
CA LEU A 200 10.62 13.34 -3.72
C LEU A 200 10.11 14.29 -2.64
N SER A 201 10.14 15.61 -2.88
CA SER A 201 9.61 16.58 -1.91
C SER A 201 8.10 16.43 -1.77
N ASN A 202 7.39 16.30 -2.89
CA ASN A 202 5.93 16.17 -2.92
C ASN A 202 5.45 14.94 -2.13
N VAL A 203 6.07 13.77 -2.38
CA VAL A 203 5.72 12.53 -1.65
C VAL A 203 6.19 12.51 -0.19
N ASN A 204 6.95 13.52 0.26
CA ASN A 204 7.40 13.65 1.66
C ASN A 204 6.61 14.69 2.48
N GLU A 205 5.60 15.34 1.91
CA GLU A 205 4.75 16.26 2.66
C GLU A 205 3.91 15.51 3.73
N GLU A 206 3.67 16.15 4.87
CA GLU A 206 2.79 15.60 5.91
C GLU A 206 1.33 15.52 5.40
N LYS A 207 0.54 14.59 5.94
CA LYS A 207 -0.86 14.28 5.60
C LYS A 207 -1.10 13.62 4.24
N GLN A 208 -0.25 13.87 3.25
CA GLN A 208 -0.40 13.28 1.92
C GLN A 208 0.68 12.25 1.56
N GLY A 209 1.87 12.40 2.15
CA GLY A 209 3.08 11.71 1.76
C GLY A 209 3.39 10.43 2.56
N VAL A 210 4.65 9.98 2.47
CA VAL A 210 5.12 8.71 3.03
C VAL A 210 4.99 8.60 4.55
N TRP A 211 4.87 9.73 5.25
CA TRP A 211 4.80 9.81 6.71
C TRP A 211 3.50 9.26 7.30
N ASP A 212 2.41 9.30 6.54
CA ASP A 212 1.10 8.82 7.00
C ASP A 212 0.91 7.31 6.80
N CYS A 213 1.90 6.64 6.18
CA CYS A 213 1.90 5.19 6.07
C CYS A 213 2.08 4.53 7.45
N VAL A 214 1.01 3.90 7.94
CA VAL A 214 1.00 3.16 9.22
C VAL A 214 1.71 1.80 9.18
N LYS A 215 2.34 1.45 8.06
CA LYS A 215 3.08 0.19 7.85
C LYS A 215 2.28 -1.08 8.22
N CYS A 216 1.03 -1.18 7.75
CA CYS A 216 0.16 -2.35 7.98
C CYS A 216 0.41 -3.54 7.03
N PHE A 217 1.29 -3.40 6.04
CA PHE A 217 1.67 -4.43 5.05
C PHE A 217 0.57 -4.94 4.09
N GLU A 218 -0.71 -4.58 4.30
CA GLU A 218 -1.83 -5.02 3.45
C GLU A 218 -1.58 -4.78 1.95
N CYS A 219 -0.98 -3.66 1.58
CA CYS A 219 -0.67 -3.33 0.20
C CYS A 219 0.27 -4.32 -0.51
N ALA A 220 1.15 -5.00 0.23
CA ALA A 220 2.02 -6.04 -0.31
C ALA A 220 1.27 -7.37 -0.41
N GLU A 221 0.50 -7.74 0.63
CA GLU A 221 -0.27 -9.01 0.68
C GLU A 221 -1.31 -9.14 -0.44
N VAL A 222 -1.92 -8.03 -0.85
CA VAL A 222 -2.98 -8.02 -1.89
C VAL A 222 -2.44 -7.76 -3.29
N CYS A 223 -1.13 -7.53 -3.45
CA CYS A 223 -0.57 -7.18 -4.74
C CYS A 223 -0.56 -8.42 -5.66
N PRO A 224 -1.34 -8.44 -6.76
CA PRO A 224 -1.41 -9.62 -7.61
C PRO A 224 -0.16 -9.85 -8.47
N LYS A 225 0.78 -8.91 -8.44
CA LYS A 225 2.07 -8.96 -9.14
C LYS A 225 3.23 -9.16 -8.18
N ASP A 226 2.94 -9.38 -6.89
CA ASP A 226 3.92 -9.63 -5.84
C ASP A 226 4.94 -8.48 -5.64
N ILE A 227 4.62 -7.31 -6.19
CA ILE A 227 5.34 -6.06 -5.92
C ILE A 227 5.14 -5.73 -4.45
N ASN A 228 6.17 -5.17 -3.82
CA ASN A 228 6.15 -4.74 -2.43
C ASN A 228 6.06 -3.19 -2.29
N PRO A 229 4.86 -2.58 -2.38
CA PRO A 229 4.69 -1.12 -2.24
C PRO A 229 5.22 -0.55 -0.92
N ILE A 230 5.06 -1.26 0.20
CA ILE A 230 5.54 -0.79 1.51
C ILE A 230 7.07 -0.70 1.57
N ALA A 231 7.78 -1.60 0.89
CA ALA A 231 9.22 -1.46 0.71
C ALA A 231 9.55 -0.19 -0.11
N LYS A 232 8.80 0.12 -1.17
CA LYS A 232 9.03 1.33 -1.99
C LYS A 232 8.78 2.61 -1.21
N ILE A 233 7.69 2.65 -0.43
CA ILE A 233 7.40 3.75 0.52
C ILE A 233 8.56 3.93 1.49
N THR A 234 9.11 2.82 2.02
CA THR A 234 10.24 2.87 2.96
C THR A 234 11.52 3.36 2.29
N LYS A 235 11.77 2.97 1.03
CA LYS A 235 12.92 3.47 0.26
C LYS A 235 12.77 4.97 -0.06
N LEU A 236 11.60 5.45 -0.48
CA LEU A 236 11.34 6.89 -0.67
C LEU A 236 11.60 7.68 0.61
N HIS A 237 11.14 7.17 1.75
CA HIS A 237 11.41 7.75 3.06
C HIS A 237 12.92 7.84 3.36
N GLN A 238 13.71 6.80 3.05
CA GLN A 238 15.17 6.82 3.21
C GLN A 238 15.86 7.79 2.22
N MET A 239 15.39 7.83 0.97
CA MET A 239 15.91 8.74 -0.06
C MET A 239 15.72 10.20 0.35
N ALA A 240 14.61 10.53 1.00
CA ALA A 240 14.34 11.87 1.53
C ALA A 240 15.45 12.37 2.46
N PHE A 241 15.92 11.51 3.37
CA PHE A 241 17.04 11.82 4.24
C PHE A 241 18.37 11.85 3.48
N LYS A 242 18.62 10.87 2.62
CA LYS A 242 19.90 10.75 1.87
C LYS A 242 20.13 11.95 0.95
N LYS A 243 19.07 12.46 0.31
CA LYS A 243 19.10 13.62 -0.58
C LYS A 243 18.89 14.96 0.15
N GLY A 244 18.70 14.96 1.48
CA GLY A 244 18.50 16.18 2.27
C GLY A 244 17.18 16.91 2.00
N VAL A 245 16.18 16.22 1.44
CA VAL A 245 14.85 16.76 1.12
C VAL A 245 13.90 16.71 2.33
N ALA A 246 14.20 15.86 3.31
CA ALA A 246 13.42 15.72 4.54
C ALA A 246 13.35 17.06 5.32
N LYS A 247 12.15 17.66 5.37
CA LYS A 247 11.90 18.92 6.10
C LYS A 247 11.99 18.70 7.61
N ASN A 248 12.48 19.67 8.37
CA ASN A 248 12.48 19.61 9.83
C ASN A 248 11.05 19.78 10.41
N ASN A 249 10.28 18.69 10.43
CA ASN A 249 8.91 18.65 10.92
C ASN A 249 8.77 17.65 12.08
N VAL A 250 7.54 17.44 12.56
CA VAL A 250 7.32 16.55 13.73
C VAL A 250 7.69 15.12 13.36
N ALA A 251 7.32 14.67 12.17
CA ALA A 251 7.56 13.31 11.72
C ALA A 251 9.07 12.99 11.56
N THR A 252 9.85 13.87 10.94
CA THR A 252 11.30 13.71 10.81
C THR A 252 12.00 13.75 12.16
N ARG A 253 11.63 14.70 13.04
CA ARG A 253 12.22 14.80 14.37
C ARG A 253 11.87 13.61 15.24
N HIS A 254 10.68 13.04 15.08
CA HIS A 254 10.27 11.82 15.75
C HIS A 254 11.15 10.64 15.32
N ALA A 255 11.35 10.44 14.02
CA ALA A 255 12.22 9.38 13.50
C ALA A 255 13.67 9.53 13.98
N VAL A 256 14.24 10.73 13.92
CA VAL A 256 15.60 11.03 14.38
C VAL A 256 15.71 10.89 15.90
N GLY A 257 14.71 11.37 16.65
CA GLY A 257 14.64 11.28 18.11
C GLY A 257 14.55 9.83 18.60
N PHE A 258 13.80 8.99 17.89
CA PHE A 258 13.72 7.55 18.16
C PHE A 258 15.10 6.92 18.04
N LEU A 259 15.81 7.14 16.93
CA LEU A 259 17.16 6.63 16.72
C LEU A 259 18.13 7.14 17.79
N HIS A 260 18.07 8.43 18.12
CA HIS A 260 18.89 9.02 19.17
C HIS A 260 18.66 8.35 20.52
N SER A 261 17.40 8.08 20.87
CA SER A 261 17.05 7.40 22.11
C SER A 261 17.62 5.98 22.17
N ILE A 262 17.39 5.18 21.12
CA ILE A 262 17.88 3.80 21.05
C ILE A 262 19.41 3.77 21.10
N LYS A 263 20.09 4.68 20.42
CA LYS A 263 21.56 4.76 20.46
C LYS A 263 22.10 5.17 21.84
N LYS A 264 21.41 6.06 22.54
CA LYS A 264 21.85 6.61 23.84
C LYS A 264 21.59 5.67 25.00
N HIS A 265 20.41 5.04 25.04
CA HIS A 265 19.96 4.24 26.18
C HIS A 265 19.78 2.76 25.86
N GLY A 266 19.70 2.35 24.59
CA GLY A 266 19.34 0.98 24.19
C GLY A 266 17.86 0.66 24.44
N VAL A 267 17.10 1.63 24.92
CA VAL A 267 15.66 1.58 25.18
C VAL A 267 15.03 2.90 24.72
N LEU A 268 13.72 2.89 24.51
CA LEU A 268 12.98 4.09 24.11
C LEU A 268 12.73 4.98 25.34
N ASP A 269 13.12 6.24 25.24
CA ASP A 269 12.80 7.32 26.16
C ASP A 269 11.53 7.99 25.65
N GLU A 270 10.34 7.50 26.02
CA GLU A 270 9.09 8.03 25.47
C GLU A 270 8.87 9.50 25.86
N GLY A 271 9.28 9.88 27.08
CA GLY A 271 9.17 11.26 27.56
C GLY A 271 10.09 12.22 26.79
N GLY A 272 11.35 11.81 26.58
CA GLY A 272 12.30 12.54 25.75
C GLY A 272 11.87 12.61 24.30
N LEU A 273 11.28 11.53 23.75
CA LEU A 273 10.84 11.48 22.36
C LEU A 273 9.77 12.53 22.04
N VAL A 274 8.80 12.74 22.94
CA VAL A 274 7.79 13.81 22.77
C VAL A 274 8.47 15.18 22.72
N LEU A 275 9.45 15.42 23.58
CA LEU A 275 10.22 16.67 23.59
C LEU A 275 11.01 16.86 22.29
N TYR A 276 11.69 15.81 21.80
CA TYR A 276 12.42 15.84 20.54
C TYR A 276 11.49 16.08 19.34
N SER A 277 10.32 15.46 19.32
CA SER A 277 9.38 15.49 18.18
C SER A 277 8.65 16.83 18.10
N GLU A 278 8.06 17.28 19.21
CA GLU A 278 7.16 18.44 19.24
C GLU A 278 7.83 19.73 19.70
N GLY A 279 9.03 19.65 20.29
CA GLY A 279 9.77 20.80 20.79
C GLY A 279 8.93 21.61 21.80
N PRO A 280 8.81 22.95 21.65
CA PRO A 280 8.04 23.80 22.57
C PRO A 280 6.56 23.43 22.70
N SER A 281 5.98 22.69 21.75
CA SER A 281 4.58 22.27 21.80
C SER A 281 4.29 21.21 22.88
N ILE A 282 5.32 20.65 23.52
CA ILE A 282 5.20 19.69 24.63
C ILE A 282 4.33 20.21 25.79
N VAL A 283 4.16 21.52 25.92
CA VAL A 283 3.30 22.15 26.93
C VAL A 283 1.88 21.58 26.92
N LYS A 284 1.38 21.17 25.75
CA LYS A 284 0.06 20.53 25.58
C LYS A 284 -0.05 19.19 26.33
N HIS A 285 1.06 18.49 26.49
CA HIS A 285 1.13 17.17 27.11
C HIS A 285 1.42 17.23 28.61
N ILE A 286 1.74 18.40 29.19
CA ILE A 286 2.07 18.56 30.62
C ILE A 286 0.98 17.98 31.55
N PRO A 287 -0.33 18.19 31.32
CA PRO A 287 -1.36 17.62 32.19
C PRO A 287 -1.32 16.09 32.21
N VAL A 288 -1.13 15.46 31.04
CA VAL A 288 -1.03 14.00 30.90
C VAL A 288 0.27 13.51 31.52
N ALA A 289 1.38 14.21 31.29
CA ALA A 289 2.69 13.88 31.86
C ALA A 289 2.66 13.90 33.40
N LEU A 290 2.02 14.89 34.02
CA LEU A 290 1.84 14.94 35.48
C LEU A 290 1.01 13.75 36.00
N GLN A 291 -0.05 13.36 35.28
CA GLN A 291 -0.86 12.20 35.65
C GLN A 291 -0.08 10.88 35.53
N MET A 292 0.70 10.72 34.45
CA MET A 292 1.53 9.53 34.25
C MET A 292 2.67 9.46 35.27
N TYR A 293 3.31 10.60 35.59
CA TYR A 293 4.33 10.70 36.63
C TYR A 293 3.78 10.29 37.99
N ARG A 294 2.60 10.79 38.39
CA ARG A 294 1.93 10.39 39.64
C ARG A 294 1.62 8.89 39.71
N LYS A 295 1.42 8.24 38.56
CA LYS A 295 1.19 6.79 38.45
C LYS A 295 2.49 5.98 38.27
N GLY A 296 3.66 6.61 38.34
CA GLY A 296 4.96 5.96 38.14
C GLY A 296 5.19 5.45 36.71
N LYS A 297 4.48 5.99 35.72
CA LYS A 297 4.54 5.57 34.31
C LYS A 297 5.49 6.42 33.45
N ILE A 298 6.08 7.47 34.00
CA ILE A 298 7.09 8.29 33.32
C ILE A 298 8.39 8.18 34.10
N ILE A 299 9.44 7.82 33.40
CA ILE A 299 10.81 7.87 33.89
C ILE A 299 11.36 9.25 33.55
N MET A 300 11.96 9.92 34.53
CA MET A 300 12.58 11.21 34.28
C MET A 300 13.89 11.03 33.51
N PRO A 301 14.28 11.97 32.62
CA PRO A 301 15.43 11.80 31.73
C PRO A 301 16.76 11.47 32.43
N TRP A 302 16.96 11.92 33.66
CA TRP A 302 18.16 11.65 34.46
C TRP A 302 18.23 10.23 35.06
N ASN A 303 17.10 9.53 35.12
CA ASN A 303 16.99 8.17 35.65
C ASN A 303 16.64 7.14 34.57
N MET A 304 16.86 7.46 33.28
CA MET A 304 16.58 6.54 32.19
C MET A 304 17.44 5.28 32.30
N PRO A 305 16.84 4.08 32.34
CA PRO A 305 17.58 2.83 32.37
C PRO A 305 18.35 2.66 31.06
N LYS A 306 19.49 1.97 31.13
CA LYS A 306 20.25 1.56 29.96
C LYS A 306 20.07 0.06 29.75
N SER A 307 20.00 -0.36 28.50
CA SER A 307 20.02 -1.78 28.15
C SER A 307 21.36 -2.41 28.53
N ASP A 308 21.32 -3.65 29.03
CA ASP A 308 22.52 -4.41 29.40
C ASP A 308 23.47 -4.64 28.21
N ASN A 309 22.92 -4.73 26.99
CA ASN A 309 23.67 -4.94 25.74
C ASN A 309 23.82 -3.66 24.91
N LEU A 310 23.94 -2.50 25.56
CA LEU A 310 24.01 -1.20 24.88
C LEU A 310 25.09 -1.13 23.79
N ASP A 311 26.27 -1.70 24.04
CA ASP A 311 27.38 -1.68 23.08
C ASP A 311 27.04 -2.45 21.80
N GLU A 312 26.33 -3.58 21.91
CA GLU A 312 25.86 -4.35 20.78
C GLU A 312 24.76 -3.60 20.02
N ILE A 313 23.81 -3.01 20.72
CA ILE A 313 22.76 -2.18 20.13
C ILE A 313 23.37 -1.00 19.36
N GLN A 314 24.38 -0.33 19.91
CA GLN A 314 25.07 0.76 19.23
C GLN A 314 25.82 0.30 17.97
N LYS A 315 26.43 -0.90 18.00
CA LYS A 315 27.05 -1.52 16.81
C LYS A 315 26.01 -1.83 15.75
N LEU A 316 24.87 -2.43 16.14
CA LEU A 316 23.75 -2.73 15.25
C LEU A 316 23.16 -1.47 14.63
N VAL A 317 22.92 -0.43 15.43
CA VAL A 317 22.47 0.87 14.94
C VAL A 317 23.48 1.42 13.93
N LYS A 318 24.79 1.34 14.22
CA LYS A 318 25.84 1.82 13.31
C LYS A 318 25.93 1.03 12.01
N SER A 319 25.71 -0.29 12.03
CA SER A 319 25.75 -1.14 10.84
C SER A 319 24.46 -1.09 10.01
N SER A 320 23.32 -0.88 10.66
CA SER A 320 21.98 -0.84 10.02
C SER A 320 21.55 0.56 9.57
N SER A 321 22.17 1.62 10.09
CA SER A 321 21.87 2.99 9.67
C SER A 321 22.33 3.20 8.23
N THR A 322 21.39 3.06 7.29
CA THR A 322 21.62 3.28 5.86
C THR A 322 21.78 4.75 5.49
N VAL A 323 21.41 5.66 6.39
CA VAL A 323 21.46 7.12 6.17
C VAL A 323 22.08 7.84 7.37
N LYS A 324 22.91 8.85 7.10
CA LYS A 324 23.38 9.78 8.13
C LYS A 324 22.29 10.85 8.31
N PHE A 325 21.70 10.89 9.51
CA PHE A 325 20.70 11.86 9.92
C PHE A 325 21.34 13.17 10.37
#